data_AF-A0A3B8LYS6-F1
#
_entry.id   AF-A0A3B8LYS6-F1
#
_cell.length_a   1.000
_cell.length_b   1.000
_cell.length_c   1.000
_cell.angle_alpha   90.00
_cell.angle_beta   90.00
_cell.angle_gamma   90.00
#
_symmetry.space_group_name_H-M   'P 1'
#
loop_
_entity.id
_entity.type
_entity.pdbx_description
1 polymer ?
#
loop_
_entity_poly.entity_id
_entity_poly.type
_entity_poly.pdbx_seq_one_letter_code
_entity_poly.pdbx_strand_id
1 'polypeptide(L)'
;MPELFVRQAGGGALVIYHNRFPRAHYLQLSLRGTRSNSLGVGARVECEIGGLVIRRSLFPVVNFLSQSPALLHLGLGDAATVDRLTIHWPSGEVQRFE
;
A
#
# COMPACT_ATOMS: atom_id res chain seq x y z
N MET A 1 17.58 2.15 -16.56
CA MET A 1 16.94 3.39 -17.04
C MET A 1 17.04 4.40 -15.91
N PRO A 2 17.38 5.68 -16.13
CA PRO A 2 17.16 6.71 -15.12
C PRO A 2 15.66 6.79 -14.81
N GLU A 3 15.30 6.78 -13.52
CA GLU A 3 13.89 6.58 -13.11
C GLU A 3 13.24 7.82 -12.52
N LEU A 4 14.02 8.83 -12.09
CA LEU A 4 13.49 10.12 -11.65
C LEU A 4 14.37 11.27 -12.11
N PHE A 5 13.75 12.21 -12.81
CA PHE A 5 14.35 13.47 -13.25
C PHE A 5 13.78 14.60 -12.40
N VAL A 6 14.65 15.35 -11.70
CA VAL A 6 14.24 16.48 -10.88
C VAL A 6 14.85 17.75 -11.46
N ARG A 7 14.00 18.75 -11.70
CA ARG A 7 14.40 20.09 -12.12
C ARG A 7 13.63 21.13 -11.33
N GLN A 8 14.32 22.15 -10.87
CA GLN A 8 13.68 23.30 -10.23
C GLN A 8 12.93 24.15 -11.26
N ALA A 9 11.69 24.51 -10.96
CA ALA A 9 10.94 25.51 -11.70
C ALA A 9 11.60 26.88 -11.54
N GLY A 10 12.11 27.46 -12.64
CA GLY A 10 12.90 28.70 -12.64
C GLY A 10 14.32 28.57 -13.19
N GLY A 11 14.76 27.34 -13.52
CA GLY A 11 16.05 27.11 -14.16
C GLY A 11 17.16 26.82 -13.15
N GLY A 12 17.32 25.53 -12.83
CA GLY A 12 18.49 24.97 -12.13
C GLY A 12 19.02 23.75 -12.88
N ALA A 13 20.12 23.18 -12.39
CA ALA A 13 20.72 21.97 -12.96
C ALA A 13 19.72 20.80 -12.95
N LEU A 14 19.72 20.00 -14.02
CA LEU A 14 18.97 18.75 -14.06
C LEU A 14 19.65 17.74 -13.15
N VAL A 15 18.93 17.22 -12.17
CA VAL A 15 19.39 16.11 -11.32
C VAL A 15 18.69 14.84 -11.74
N ILE A 16 19.47 13.78 -11.92
CA ILE A 16 18.97 12.46 -12.30
C ILE A 16 19.22 11.50 -11.15
N TYR A 17 18.16 10.87 -10.67
CA TYR A 17 18.24 9.83 -9.66
C TYR A 17 18.04 8.46 -10.31
N HIS A 18 18.95 7.54 -9.98
CA HIS A 18 18.80 6.12 -10.30
C HIS A 18 18.27 5.40 -9.07
N ASN A 19 17.12 4.75 -9.20
CA ASN A 19 16.60 3.92 -8.15
C ASN A 19 17.51 2.69 -7.98
N ARG A 20 18.00 2.48 -6.77
CA ARG A 20 18.85 1.34 -6.41
C ARG A 20 18.19 0.47 -5.36
N PHE A 21 16.86 0.50 -5.28
CA PHE A 21 16.13 -0.36 -4.35
C PHE A 21 16.40 -1.84 -4.72
N PRO A 22 16.73 -2.70 -3.75
CA PRO A 22 16.87 -4.12 -4.02
C PRO A 22 15.53 -4.71 -4.49
N ARG A 23 15.60 -5.80 -5.25
CA ARG A 23 14.40 -6.60 -5.52
C ARG A 23 13.88 -7.15 -4.20
N ALA A 24 12.62 -6.89 -3.92
CA ALA A 24 11.92 -7.35 -2.73
C ALA A 24 10.48 -7.73 -3.10
N HIS A 25 9.87 -8.58 -2.28
CA HIS A 25 8.48 -8.97 -2.41
C HIS A 25 7.55 -7.89 -1.85
N TYR A 26 6.38 -7.79 -2.46
CA TYR A 26 5.30 -6.94 -2.01
C TYR A 26 3.96 -7.64 -2.25
N LEU A 27 2.95 -7.23 -1.49
CA LEU A 27 1.56 -7.61 -1.68
C LEU A 27 0.74 -6.36 -1.94
N GLN A 28 -0.01 -6.36 -3.05
CA GLN A 28 -0.98 -5.32 -3.37
C GLN A 28 -2.39 -5.87 -3.16
N LEU A 29 -3.21 -5.14 -2.42
CA LEU A 29 -4.58 -5.56 -2.06
C LEU A 29 -5.59 -4.55 -2.61
N SER A 30 -6.62 -5.08 -3.27
CA SER A 30 -7.87 -4.37 -3.56
C SER A 30 -8.96 -5.00 -2.70
N LEU A 31 -9.65 -4.18 -1.90
CA LEU A 31 -10.73 -4.66 -1.05
C LEU A 31 -12.08 -4.53 -1.79
N ARG A 32 -12.94 -5.55 -1.65
CA ARG A 32 -14.29 -5.57 -2.22
C ARG A 32 -15.30 -5.97 -1.15
N GLY A 33 -15.88 -4.97 -0.52
CA GLY A 33 -16.93 -5.16 0.48
C GLY A 33 -18.30 -5.33 -0.16
N THR A 34 -19.13 -6.22 0.39
CA THR A 34 -20.57 -6.32 0.07
C THR A 34 -21.43 -5.80 1.22
N ARG A 35 -21.03 -6.07 2.46
CA ARG A 35 -21.67 -5.54 3.68
C ARG A 35 -21.09 -4.19 4.10
N SER A 36 -19.76 -4.06 4.07
CA SER A 36 -19.08 -2.77 4.15
C SER A 36 -19.10 -2.05 2.80
N ASN A 37 -18.60 -0.81 2.73
CA ASN A 37 -18.49 -0.09 1.47
C ASN A 37 -17.65 -0.87 0.43
N SER A 38 -18.02 -0.74 -0.83
CA SER A 38 -17.51 -1.55 -1.95
C SER A 38 -16.01 -1.38 -2.24
N LEU A 39 -15.43 -0.28 -1.77
CA LEU A 39 -14.02 0.05 -1.94
C LEU A 39 -13.18 -0.25 -0.68
N GLY A 40 -13.79 -0.70 0.41
CA GLY A 40 -13.10 -0.96 1.67
C GLY A 40 -12.50 0.29 2.34
N VAL A 41 -12.98 1.50 2.02
CA VAL A 41 -12.53 2.75 2.64
C VAL A 41 -12.77 2.69 4.14
N GLY A 42 -11.74 2.98 4.93
CA GLY A 42 -11.74 2.87 6.39
C GLY A 42 -11.36 1.49 6.93
N ALA A 43 -11.20 0.47 6.09
CA ALA A 43 -10.75 -0.84 6.53
C ALA A 43 -9.29 -0.78 7.02
N ARG A 44 -8.98 -1.58 8.04
CA ARG A 44 -7.60 -1.80 8.52
C ARG A 44 -7.15 -3.20 8.14
N VAL A 45 -5.95 -3.31 7.61
CA VAL A 45 -5.30 -4.56 7.25
C VAL A 45 -4.09 -4.76 8.14
N GLU A 46 -4.01 -5.94 8.74
CA GLU A 46 -2.84 -6.45 9.45
C GLU A 46 -2.27 -7.64 8.67
N CYS A 47 -0.98 -7.59 8.37
CA CYS A 47 -0.26 -8.61 7.62
C CYS A 47 0.90 -9.11 8.49
N GLU A 48 0.86 -10.38 8.84
CA GLU A 48 1.86 -11.04 9.70
C GLU A 48 2.80 -11.87 8.84
N ILE A 49 4.10 -11.67 9.02
CA ILE A 49 5.14 -12.26 8.19
C ILE A 49 6.41 -12.46 9.02
N GLY A 50 6.83 -13.70 9.25
CA GLY A 50 8.08 -14.01 9.94
C GLY A 50 8.19 -13.36 11.32
N GLY A 51 7.08 -13.19 12.03
CA GLY A 51 7.01 -12.52 13.33
C GLY A 51 6.89 -10.99 13.30
N LEU A 52 6.95 -10.35 12.12
CA LEU A 52 6.64 -8.94 11.91
C LEU A 52 5.15 -8.74 11.64
N VAL A 53 4.55 -7.67 12.18
CA VAL A 53 3.16 -7.28 11.85
C VAL A 53 3.14 -5.91 11.16
N ILE A 54 2.73 -5.90 9.89
CA ILE A 54 2.56 -4.69 9.09
C ILE A 54 1.10 -4.26 9.17
N ARG A 55 0.85 -3.01 9.58
CA ARG A 55 -0.50 -2.44 9.66
C ARG A 55 -0.69 -1.32 8.65
N ARG A 56 -1.81 -1.36 7.92
CA ARG A 56 -2.23 -0.31 6.97
C ARG A 56 -3.73 -0.07 7.06
N SER A 57 -4.13 1.18 6.84
CA SER A 57 -5.55 1.56 6.73
C SER A 57 -5.82 2.06 5.32
N LEU A 58 -6.95 1.68 4.74
CA LEU A 58 -7.33 2.12 3.40
C LEU A 58 -8.09 3.44 3.46
N PHE A 59 -7.39 4.54 3.18
CA PHE A 59 -7.98 5.86 3.00
C PHE A 59 -7.44 6.49 1.71
N PRO A 60 -8.17 6.41 0.59
CA PRO A 60 -7.68 6.84 -0.73
C PRO A 60 -7.72 8.36 -0.95
N VAL A 61 -7.96 9.15 0.10
CA VAL A 61 -8.02 10.61 0.01
C VAL A 61 -6.60 11.15 -0.13
N VAL A 62 -6.35 11.94 -1.17
CA VAL A 62 -5.10 12.67 -1.36
C VAL A 62 -5.42 14.11 -1.71
N ASN A 63 -4.83 15.04 -0.94
CA ASN A 63 -4.86 16.49 -1.16
C ASN A 63 -6.24 17.06 -1.60
N PHE A 64 -6.26 18.23 -2.23
CA PHE A 64 -7.50 18.92 -2.59
C PHE A 64 -8.11 18.30 -3.85
N LEU A 65 -9.36 17.83 -3.74
CA LEU A 65 -10.15 17.27 -4.84
C LEU A 65 -9.49 16.12 -5.63
N SER A 66 -8.51 15.42 -5.03
CA SER A 66 -7.89 14.26 -5.66
C SER A 66 -8.13 12.98 -4.85
N GLN A 67 -8.04 11.85 -5.54
CA GLN A 67 -8.09 10.52 -4.91
C GLN A 67 -7.04 9.62 -5.55
N SER A 68 -6.45 8.79 -4.71
CA SER A 68 -5.60 7.69 -5.14
C SER A 68 -6.46 6.46 -5.37
N PRO A 69 -5.98 5.47 -6.16
CA PRO A 69 -6.65 4.18 -6.22
C PRO A 69 -6.87 3.59 -4.83
N ALA A 70 -8.03 2.95 -4.61
CA ALA A 70 -8.36 2.27 -3.37
C ALA A 70 -7.58 0.93 -3.25
N LEU A 71 -6.27 1.04 -3.10
CA LEU A 71 -5.32 -0.05 -3.03
C LEU A 71 -4.43 0.08 -1.79
N LEU A 72 -4.08 -1.05 -1.21
CA LEU A 72 -3.05 -1.13 -0.18
C LEU A 72 -1.81 -1.79 -0.75
N HIS A 73 -0.65 -1.26 -0.37
CA HIS A 73 0.64 -1.81 -0.72
C HIS A 73 1.40 -2.19 0.56
N LEU A 74 1.81 -3.44 0.65
CA LEU A 74 2.50 -4.02 1.79
C LEU A 74 3.85 -4.56 1.30
N GLY A 75 4.96 -3.99 1.78
CA GLY A 75 6.29 -4.53 1.46
C GLY A 75 6.58 -5.74 2.34
N LEU A 76 6.92 -6.88 1.74
CA LEU A 76 7.20 -8.14 2.45
C LEU A 76 8.71 -8.39 2.63
N GLY A 77 9.57 -7.58 1.98
CA GLY A 77 11.02 -7.78 2.03
C GLY A 77 11.39 -9.08 1.30
N ASP A 78 12.13 -9.96 1.96
CA ASP A 78 12.55 -11.24 1.39
C ASP A 78 11.50 -12.36 1.57
N ALA A 79 10.40 -12.09 2.27
CA ALA A 79 9.36 -13.09 2.50
C ALA A 79 8.50 -13.32 1.24
N ALA A 80 8.41 -14.58 0.82
CA ALA A 80 7.60 -14.99 -0.32
C ALA A 80 6.13 -15.30 0.04
N THR A 81 5.85 -15.54 1.32
CA THR A 81 4.53 -15.93 1.84
C THR A 81 4.15 -15.04 3.03
N VAL A 82 2.85 -14.80 3.18
CA VAL A 82 2.26 -14.12 4.34
C VAL A 82 1.73 -15.21 5.27
N ASP A 83 2.03 -15.10 6.57
CA ASP A 83 1.58 -16.10 7.55
C ASP A 83 0.12 -15.90 7.93
N ARG A 84 -0.32 -14.64 8.04
CA ARG A 84 -1.72 -14.30 8.27
C ARG A 84 -2.06 -12.90 7.74
N LEU A 85 -3.20 -12.80 7.08
CA LEU A 85 -3.79 -11.53 6.67
C LEU A 85 -5.13 -11.33 7.38
N THR A 86 -5.23 -10.28 8.19
CA THR A 86 -6.47 -9.90 8.88
C THR A 86 -7.01 -8.58 8.34
N ILE A 87 -8.28 -8.54 7.96
CA ILE A 87 -8.99 -7.35 7.48
C ILE A 87 -10.08 -7.00 8.49
N HIS A 88 -9.95 -5.84 9.12
CA HIS A 88 -10.98 -5.24 9.95
C HIS A 88 -11.78 -4.26 9.11
N TRP A 89 -13.04 -4.61 8.83
CA TRP A 89 -13.93 -3.81 8.02
C TRP A 89 -14.64 -2.72 8.84
N PRO A 90 -15.03 -1.58 8.23
CA PRO A 90 -15.80 -0.54 8.91
C PRO A 90 -17.15 -1.00 9.46
N SER A 91 -17.74 -2.05 8.87
CA SER A 91 -18.96 -2.70 9.38
C SER A 91 -18.77 -3.44 10.71
N GLY A 92 -17.53 -3.53 11.23
CA GLY A 92 -17.17 -4.32 12.40
C GLY A 92 -16.85 -5.78 12.09
N GLU A 93 -17.03 -6.22 10.83
CA GLU A 93 -16.65 -7.56 10.40
C GLU A 93 -15.14 -7.73 10.38
N VAL A 94 -14.66 -8.92 10.75
CA VAL A 94 -13.24 -9.27 10.72
C VAL A 94 -13.06 -10.51 9.85
N GLN A 95 -12.28 -10.37 8.78
CA GLN A 95 -11.96 -11.45 7.85
C GLN A 95 -10.49 -11.84 8.00
N ARG A 96 -10.20 -13.14 7.99
CA ARG A 96 -8.84 -13.68 8.16
C ARG A 96 -8.51 -14.66 7.04
N PHE A 97 -7.26 -14.65 6.59
CA PHE A 97 -6.68 -15.58 5.65
C PHE A 97 -5.34 -16.09 6.21
N GLU A 98 -5.08 -17.37 6.03
CA GLU A 98 -3.89 -18.11 6.50
C GLU A 98 -3.34 -18.95 5.33
#